data_AF-A0A925R919-F1
#
_entry.id   AF-A0A925R919-F1
#
_cell.length_a   1.000
_cell.length_b   1.000
_cell.length_c   1.000
_cell.angle_alpha   90.00
_cell.angle_beta   90.00
_cell.angle_gamma   90.00
#
_symmetry.space_group_name_H-M   'P 1'
#
loop_
_entity.id
_entity.type
_entity.pdbx_description
1 polymer ?
#
loop_
_entity_poly.entity_id
_entity_poly.type
_entity_poly.pdbx_seq_one_letter_code
_entity_poly.pdbx_strand_id
1 'polypeptide(L)'
;MKLPAEEFLRRYLQHVLPEGFHKVRYFGLWSPTNRKELRAVQEQLATGQREEQQPAPVATTGRMCPCCGKGVMVVIEVLPRRARSPPGGTALQLVGRKQ
;
A
#
# COMPACT_ATOMS: atom_id res chain seq x y z
N MET A 1 9.69 -4.62 39.63
CA MET A 1 11.14 -4.92 39.62
C MET A 1 11.91 -3.62 39.55
N LYS A 2 12.92 -3.42 40.40
CA LYS A 2 13.86 -2.28 40.29
C LYS A 2 15.12 -2.79 39.60
N LEU A 3 15.56 -2.12 38.53
CA LEU A 3 16.80 -2.45 37.84
C LEU A 3 17.91 -1.51 38.34
N PRO A 4 19.17 -1.99 38.45
CA PRO A 4 20.32 -1.12 38.60
C PRO A 4 20.37 -0.08 37.47
N ALA A 5 20.91 1.10 37.75
CA ALA A 5 20.95 2.21 36.79
C ALA A 5 21.67 1.83 35.49
N GLU A 6 22.77 1.07 35.60
CA GLU A 6 23.55 0.61 34.45
C GLU A 6 22.76 -0.31 33.53
N GLU A 7 22.01 -1.26 34.10
CA GLU A 7 21.19 -2.20 33.35
C GLU A 7 20.00 -1.52 32.69
N PHE A 8 19.43 -0.49 33.33
CA PHE A 8 18.42 0.37 32.72
C PHE A 8 18.99 1.11 31.51
N LEU A 9 20.13 1.79 31.68
CA LEU A 9 20.75 2.57 30.62
C LEU A 9 21.14 1.69 29.43
N ARG A 10 21.72 0.51 29.69
CA ARG A 10 22.07 -0.48 28.66
C ARG A 10 20.86 -0.92 27.84
N ARG A 11 19.70 -1.15 28.47
CA ARG A 11 18.46 -1.53 27.77
C ARG A 11 17.86 -0.35 27.01
N TYR A 12 17.89 0.84 27.61
CA TYR A 12 17.36 2.05 26.98
C TYR A 12 18.09 2.37 25.67
N LEU A 13 19.42 2.35 25.69
CA LEU A 13 20.23 2.67 24.51
C LEU A 13 20.07 1.68 23.35
N GLN A 14 19.69 0.43 23.61
CA GLN A 14 19.36 -0.53 22.54
C GLN A 14 18.09 -0.18 21.75
N HIS A 15 17.23 0.68 22.31
CA HIS A 15 15.99 1.12 21.66
C HIS A 15 16.13 2.49 20.97
N VAL A 16 17.23 3.21 21.24
CA VAL A 16 17.54 4.48 20.59
C VAL A 16 18.19 4.18 19.25
N LEU A 17 17.63 4.73 18.18
CA LEU A 17 18.16 4.57 16.85
C LEU A 17 19.38 5.50 16.67
N PRO A 18 20.55 5.02 16.21
CA PRO A 18 21.72 5.87 15.99
C PRO A 18 21.43 6.98 14.96
N GLU A 19 22.20 8.07 15.04
CA GLU A 19 22.06 9.18 14.10
C GLU A 19 22.25 8.72 12.64
N GLY A 20 21.47 9.30 11.74
CA GLY A 20 21.47 8.94 10.31
C GLY A 20 20.60 7.72 9.96
N PHE A 21 20.09 6.97 10.94
CA PHE A 21 19.16 5.89 10.69
C PHE A 21 17.71 6.35 10.87
N HIS A 22 16.81 5.83 10.02
CA HIS A 22 15.37 6.07 10.09
C HIS A 22 14.62 4.77 10.28
N LYS A 23 13.63 4.78 11.19
CA LYS A 23 12.79 3.61 11.43
C LYS A 23 11.73 3.50 10.34
N VAL A 24 11.90 2.55 9.43
CA VAL A 24 10.87 2.24 8.42
C VAL A 24 9.69 1.54 9.09
N ARG A 25 8.49 2.09 8.90
CA ARG A 25 7.22 1.45 9.29
C ARG A 25 6.54 0.95 8.02
N TYR A 26 6.29 -0.35 7.95
CA TYR A 26 5.51 -0.94 6.88
C TYR A 26 4.01 -0.70 7.13
N PHE A 27 3.30 -0.23 6.11
CA PHE A 27 1.86 0.03 6.14
C PHE A 27 1.12 -0.82 5.10
N GLY A 28 -0.21 -0.84 5.21
CA GLY A 28 -1.07 -1.60 4.31
C GLY A 28 -0.78 -3.09 4.39
N LEU A 29 -0.66 -3.74 3.23
CA LEU A 29 -0.47 -5.19 3.12
C LEU A 29 0.79 -5.70 3.85
N TRP A 30 1.83 -4.87 3.96
CA TRP A 30 3.12 -5.27 4.56
C TRP A 30 3.17 -4.95 6.07
N SER A 31 2.09 -4.41 6.62
CA SER A 31 1.96 -4.18 8.07
C SER A 31 2.04 -5.50 8.85
N PRO A 32 2.71 -5.54 10.02
CA PRO A 32 2.71 -6.71 10.89
C PRO A 32 1.31 -7.18 11.30
N THR A 33 0.33 -6.27 11.38
CA THR A 33 -1.07 -6.60 11.68
C THR A 33 -1.74 -7.39 10.56
N ASN A 34 -1.29 -7.23 9.32
CA ASN A 34 -1.93 -7.79 8.12
C ASN A 34 -1.24 -9.08 7.64
N ARG A 35 -0.43 -9.72 8.50
CA ARG A 35 0.29 -10.96 8.15
C ARG A 35 -0.64 -12.09 7.69
N LYS A 36 -1.87 -12.16 8.21
CA LYS A 36 -2.88 -13.14 7.78
C LYS A 36 -3.37 -12.88 6.35
N GLU A 37 -3.72 -11.64 6.05
CA GLU A 37 -4.14 -11.21 4.70
C GLU A 37 -3.03 -11.43 3.68
N LEU A 38 -1.80 -11.08 4.04
CA LEU A 38 -0.63 -11.31 3.20
C LEU A 38 -0.48 -12.78 2.83
N ARG A 39 -0.62 -13.71 3.79
CA ARG A 39 -0.56 -15.15 3.53
C ARG A 39 -1.68 -15.63 2.62
N ALA A 40 -2.91 -15.19 2.85
CA ALA A 40 -4.05 -15.53 2.00
C ALA A 40 -3.83 -15.11 0.54
N VAL A 41 -3.31 -13.90 0.31
CA VAL A 41 -2.96 -13.41 -1.03
C VAL A 41 -1.84 -14.24 -1.65
N GLN A 42 -0.81 -14.61 -0.87
CA GLN A 42 0.27 -15.47 -1.36
C GLN A 42 -0.24 -16.86 -1.78
N GLU A 43 -1.14 -17.46 -1.00
CA GLU A 43 -1.76 -18.75 -1.32
C GLU A 43 -2.60 -18.67 -2.60
N GLN A 44 -3.41 -17.62 -2.75
CA GLN A 44 -4.19 -17.37 -3.97
C GLN A 44 -3.32 -17.18 -5.22
N LEU A 45 -2.19 -16.47 -5.08
CA LEU A 45 -1.25 -16.30 -6.19
C LEU A 45 -0.50 -17.59 -6.50
N ALA A 46 -0.26 -18.45 -5.50
CA ALA A 46 0.40 -19.74 -5.68
C ALA A 46 -0.49 -20.79 -6.38
N THR A 47 -1.82 -20.72 -6.22
CA THR A 47 -2.76 -21.67 -6.83
C THR A 47 -3.15 -21.33 -8.27
N GLY A 48 -2.68 -20.21 -8.81
CA GLY A 48 -2.50 -19.99 -10.24
C GLY A 48 -3.69 -20.33 -11.13
N GLN A 49 -4.82 -19.60 -11.00
CA GLN A 49 -5.70 -19.37 -12.14
C GLN A 49 -5.46 -17.96 -12.63
N ARG A 50 -4.43 -17.80 -13.47
CA ARG A 50 -4.29 -16.61 -14.30
C ARG A 50 -5.33 -16.74 -15.40
N GLU A 51 -6.51 -16.16 -15.19
CA GLU A 51 -7.40 -15.89 -16.32
C GLU A 51 -6.69 -14.88 -17.21
N GLU A 52 -6.13 -15.39 -18.30
CA GLU A 52 -5.59 -14.59 -19.37
C GLU A 52 -6.79 -13.94 -20.07
N GLN A 53 -7.24 -12.81 -19.50
CA GLN A 53 -8.24 -11.98 -20.13
C GLN A 53 -7.58 -11.40 -21.38
N GLN A 54 -7.81 -12.09 -22.50
CA GLN A 54 -7.44 -11.60 -23.81
C GLN A 54 -8.15 -10.26 -24.00
N PRO A 55 -7.42 -9.15 -24.19
CA PRO A 55 -8.06 -7.87 -24.41
C PRO A 55 -8.92 -7.98 -25.67
N ALA A 56 -10.21 -7.68 -25.54
CA ALA A 56 -11.09 -7.56 -26.69
C ALA A 56 -10.46 -6.58 -27.69
N PRO A 57 -10.52 -6.84 -29.00
CA PRO A 57 -9.93 -5.97 -30.00
C PRO A 57 -10.66 -4.62 -30.00
N VAL A 58 -10.09 -3.62 -29.33
CA VAL A 58 -10.57 -2.24 -29.36
C VAL A 58 -10.00 -1.58 -30.61
N ALA A 59 -10.85 -1.22 -31.56
CA ALA A 59 -10.47 -0.46 -32.75
C ALA A 59 -9.73 0.83 -32.32
N THR A 60 -8.43 0.88 -32.59
CA THR A 60 -7.55 1.91 -32.03
C THR A 60 -7.34 3.04 -33.05
N THR A 61 -8.03 4.17 -32.86
CA THR A 61 -7.55 5.47 -33.35
C THR A 61 -6.52 6.02 -32.35
N GLY A 62 -5.41 5.30 -32.17
CA GLY A 62 -4.40 5.65 -31.16
C GLY A 62 -3.47 6.76 -31.63
N ARG A 63 -2.91 7.50 -30.68
CA ARG A 63 -1.89 8.53 -30.95
C ARG A 63 -0.54 7.89 -31.21
N MET A 64 0.23 8.42 -32.15
CA MET A 64 1.62 8.00 -32.38
C MET A 64 2.49 8.32 -31.16
N CYS A 65 3.52 7.53 -30.92
CA CYS A 65 4.47 7.79 -29.83
C CYS A 65 5.16 9.16 -30.04
N PRO A 66 5.06 10.09 -29.08
CA PRO A 66 5.64 11.42 -29.23
C PRO A 66 7.18 11.44 -29.16
N CYS A 67 7.81 10.39 -28.60
CA CYS A 67 9.27 10.32 -28.49
C CYS A 67 9.95 9.82 -29.76
N CYS A 68 9.34 8.87 -30.48
CA CYS A 68 9.99 8.22 -31.61
C CYS A 68 9.18 8.24 -32.91
N GLY A 69 7.92 8.70 -32.88
CA GLY A 69 7.03 8.71 -34.04
C GLY A 69 6.73 7.31 -34.59
N LYS A 70 7.10 6.24 -33.87
CA LYS A 70 6.90 4.85 -34.29
C LYS A 70 5.92 4.17 -33.35
N GLY A 71 4.99 3.41 -33.92
CA GLY A 71 3.96 2.70 -33.17
C GLY A 71 2.78 3.58 -32.75
N VAL A 72 1.64 2.92 -32.57
CA VAL A 72 0.39 3.51 -32.10
C VAL A 72 0.23 3.18 -30.63
N MET A 73 0.03 4.19 -29.78
CA MET A 73 -0.25 3.97 -28.37
C MET A 73 -1.65 3.36 -28.19
N VAL A 74 -1.71 2.23 -27.50
CA VAL A 74 -2.96 1.54 -27.14
C VAL A 74 -3.27 1.83 -25.68
N VAL A 75 -4.52 2.22 -25.39
CA VAL A 75 -4.99 2.39 -24.01
C VAL A 75 -5.31 1.02 -23.44
N ILE A 76 -4.49 0.57 -22.48
CA ILE A 76 -4.68 -0.72 -21.82
C ILE A 76 -5.76 -0.62 -20.73
N GLU A 77 -5.74 0.46 -19.96
CA GLU A 77 -6.68 0.69 -18.86
C GLU A 77 -6.81 2.19 -18.58
N VAL A 78 -8.02 2.65 -18.26
CA VAL A 78 -8.26 4.00 -17.74
C VAL A 78 -8.52 3.88 -16.25
N LEU A 79 -7.54 4.27 -15.44
CA LEU A 79 -7.69 4.24 -13.99
C LEU A 79 -8.82 5.20 -13.56
N PRO A 80 -9.76 4.76 -12.71
CA PRO A 80 -10.84 5.62 -12.26
C PRO A 80 -10.27 6.82 -11.51
N ARG A 81 -10.85 8.01 -11.72
CA ARG A 81 -10.53 9.21 -10.95
C ARG A 81 -10.95 9.00 -9.49
N ARG A 82 -10.11 8.38 -8.68
CA ARG A 82 -10.27 8.39 -7.22
C ARG A 82 -10.01 9.82 -6.78
N ALA A 83 -11.05 10.51 -6.30
CA ALA A 83 -10.87 11.81 -5.67
C ALA A 83 -9.83 11.65 -4.55
N ARG A 84 -8.70 12.33 -4.68
CA ARG A 84 -7.72 12.51 -3.59
C ARG A 84 -8.16 13.59 -2.61
N SER A 85 -9.40 14.05 -2.72
CA SER A 85 -9.99 14.97 -1.77
C SER A 85 -10.27 14.20 -0.47
N PRO A 86 -9.95 14.77 0.70
CA PRO A 86 -10.52 14.30 1.96
C PRO A 86 -12.04 14.23 1.80
N PRO A 87 -12.74 13.26 2.44
CA PRO A 87 -14.19 13.24 2.38
C PRO A 87 -14.71 14.61 2.82
N GLY A 88 -15.36 15.32 1.88
CA GLY A 88 -16.04 16.57 2.18
C GLY A 88 -17.05 16.27 3.28
N GLY A 89 -16.96 17.02 4.39
CA GLY A 89 -17.57 16.67 5.66
C GLY A 89 -19.04 16.25 5.55
N THR A 90 -19.27 14.94 5.65
CA THR A 90 -20.52 14.40 6.17
C THR A 90 -20.43 14.47 7.68
N ALA A 91 -21.35 15.22 8.25
CA ALA A 91 -21.50 15.50 9.67
C ALA A 91 -21.21 14.27 10.55
N LEU A 92 -20.44 14.49 11.61
CA LEU A 92 -20.39 13.62 12.78
C LEU A 92 -21.83 13.24 13.17
N GLN A 93 -22.21 11.98 12.96
CA GLN A 93 -23.12 11.34 13.90
C GLN A 93 -22.28 10.79 15.04
N LEU A 94 -22.19 11.62 16.09
CA LEU A 94 -21.80 11.21 17.43
C LEU A 94 -22.74 10.06 17.87
N VAL A 95 -22.31 8.82 17.69
CA VAL A 95 -22.88 7.71 18.47
C VAL A 95 -22.11 7.68 19.78
N GLY A 96 -22.61 8.45 20.74
CA GLY A 96 -22.18 8.35 22.13
C GLY A 96 -22.46 6.94 22.66
N ARG A 97 -21.41 6.26 23.09
CA ARG A 97 -21.52 5.21 24.12
C ARG A 97 -20.94 5.79 25.40
N LYS A 98 -21.83 6.27 26.26
CA LYS A 98 -21.55 6.40 27.69
C LYS A 98 -21.42 4.97 28.26
N GLN A 99 -20.31 4.70 28.93
CA GLN A 99 -20.30 3.81 30.09
C GLN A 99 -20.39 4.71 31.32
#